data_AF-A0A395M3G7-F1
#
_entry.id   AF-A0A395M3G7-F1
#
_cell.length_a   1.000
_cell.length_b   1.000
_cell.length_c   1.000
_cell.angle_alpha   90.00
_cell.angle_beta   90.00
_cell.angle_gamma   90.00
#
_symmetry.space_group_name_H-M   'P 1'
#
loop_
_entity.id
_entity.type
_entity.pdbx_description
1 polymer ?
#
loop_
_entity_poly.entity_id
_entity_poly.type
_entity_poly.pdbx_seq_one_letter_code
_entity_poly.pdbx_strand_id
1 'polypeptide(L)'
;MDNNLILITGIVVTLLACTGIFFALQEMNPKSIRTFDYFFLGAVIIAYAFGNYLWFIENNHDAGQIVGIWVAGSISLGLYFRSIVTRTPVNQD
;
A
#
# COMPACT_ATOMS: atom_id res chain seq x y z
N MET A 1 -20.89 -13.34 4.82
CA MET A 1 -19.53 -13.00 4.38
C MET A 1 -18.55 -13.39 5.48
N ASP A 2 -17.57 -14.22 5.18
CA ASP A 2 -16.66 -14.72 6.21
C ASP A 2 -15.68 -13.61 6.61
N ASN A 3 -15.64 -13.27 7.91
CA ASN A 3 -14.62 -12.38 8.49
C ASN A 3 -13.19 -12.77 8.08
N ASN A 4 -12.99 -14.05 7.75
CA ASN A 4 -11.75 -14.60 7.24
C ASN A 4 -11.29 -13.92 5.94
N LEU A 5 -12.20 -13.56 5.02
CA LEU A 5 -11.82 -12.95 3.74
C LEU A 5 -11.28 -11.52 3.93
N ILE A 6 -11.92 -10.72 4.77
CA ILE A 6 -11.42 -9.38 5.13
C ILE A 6 -10.05 -9.50 5.80
N LEU A 7 -9.90 -10.46 6.72
CA LEU A 7 -8.66 -10.66 7.46
C LEU A 7 -7.51 -11.11 6.56
N ILE A 8 -7.76 -12.06 5.65
CA ILE A 8 -6.78 -12.53 4.66
C ILE A 8 -6.36 -11.38 3.74
N THR A 9 -7.31 -10.64 3.17
CA THR A 9 -6.99 -9.50 2.30
C THR A 9 -6.21 -8.43 3.05
N GLY A 10 -6.60 -8.14 4.30
CA GLY A 10 -5.88 -7.21 5.16
C GLY A 10 -4.45 -7.63 5.44
N ILE A 11 -4.20 -8.92 5.70
CA ILE A 11 -2.84 -9.47 5.85
C ILE A 11 -2.04 -9.27 4.56
N VAL A 12 -2.61 -9.59 3.39
CA VAL A 12 -1.92 -9.42 2.10
C VAL A 12 -1.55 -7.96 1.85
N VAL A 13 -2.48 -7.04 2.06
CA VAL A 13 -2.24 -5.58 1.90
C VAL A 13 -1.16 -5.11 2.88
N THR A 14 -1.19 -5.59 4.12
CA THR A 14 -0.19 -5.24 5.15
C THR A 14 1.18 -5.79 4.81
N LEU A 15 1.27 -7.05 4.35
CA LEU A 15 2.54 -7.65 3.93
C LEU A 15 3.14 -6.89 2.75
N LEU A 16 2.34 -6.53 1.75
CA LEU A 16 2.81 -5.71 0.64
C LEU A 16 3.32 -4.35 1.11
N ALA A 17 2.61 -3.68 2.02
CA ALA A 17 3.08 -2.43 2.60
C ALA A 17 4.41 -2.62 3.35
N CYS A 18 4.53 -3.64 4.20
CA CYS A 18 5.77 -3.96 4.92
C CYS A 18 6.94 -4.28 3.96
N THR A 19 6.70 -5.03 2.89
CA THR A 19 7.70 -5.30 1.87
C THR A 19 8.11 -4.02 1.13
N GLY A 20 7.16 -3.14 0.81
CA GLY A 20 7.43 -1.81 0.26
C GLY A 20 8.32 -0.98 1.20
N ILE A 21 8.01 -0.95 2.50
CA ILE A 21 8.84 -0.26 3.51
C ILE A 21 10.25 -0.85 3.54
N PHE A 22 10.37 -2.19 3.59
CA PHE A 22 11.66 -2.86 3.64
C PHE A 22 12.55 -2.51 2.44
N PHE A 23 12.00 -2.58 1.22
CA PHE A 23 12.73 -2.18 0.02
C PHE A 23 13.01 -0.67 0.00
N ALA A 24 12.09 0.18 0.46
CA ALA A 24 12.32 1.62 0.55
C ALA A 24 13.51 1.98 1.46
N LEU A 25 13.70 1.22 2.55
CA LEU A 25 14.84 1.40 3.45
C LEU A 25 16.16 0.88 2.84
N GLN A 26 16.12 -0.14 1.99
CA GLN A 26 17.31 -0.68 1.32
C GLN A 26 17.75 0.14 0.09
N GLU A 27 16.79 0.72 -0.62
CA GLU A 27 17.01 1.35 -1.91
C GLU A 27 17.45 2.82 -1.76
N MET A 28 18.67 3.05 -1.25
CA MET A 28 19.28 4.39 -1.14
C MET A 28 19.82 4.91 -2.49
N ASN A 29 19.05 4.76 -3.58
CA ASN A 29 19.47 5.20 -4.91
C ASN A 29 18.42 6.15 -5.52
N PRO A 30 18.82 7.34 -6.03
CA PRO A 30 17.89 8.29 -6.65
C PRO A 30 17.46 7.82 -8.06
N LYS A 31 16.41 6.99 -8.14
CA LYS A 31 15.65 6.71 -9.37
C LYS A 31 14.25 7.30 -9.30
N SER A 32 13.69 7.67 -10.46
CA SER A 32 12.35 8.28 -10.56
C SER A 32 11.22 7.31 -10.23
N ILE A 33 11.41 6.02 -10.49
CA ILE A 33 10.52 4.92 -10.12
C ILE A 33 11.36 3.88 -9.37
N ARG A 34 10.93 3.54 -8.16
CA ARG A 34 11.63 2.60 -7.28
C ARG A 34 10.90 1.28 -7.19
N THR A 35 11.63 0.22 -6.85
CA THR A 35 11.06 -1.12 -6.75
C THR A 35 9.96 -1.16 -5.68
N PHE A 36 10.14 -0.40 -4.60
CA PHE A 36 9.15 -0.30 -3.54
C PHE A 36 7.83 0.36 -3.98
N ASP A 37 7.83 1.25 -4.99
CA ASP A 37 6.62 1.93 -5.45
C ASP A 37 5.58 0.92 -5.95
N TYR A 38 6.05 -0.18 -6.56
CA TYR A 38 5.17 -1.26 -7.04
C TYR A 38 4.48 -2.02 -5.91
N PHE A 39 5.11 -2.15 -4.74
CA PHE A 39 4.50 -2.82 -3.59
C PHE A 39 3.38 -1.99 -2.99
N PHE A 40 3.58 -0.67 -2.87
CA PHE A 40 2.51 0.22 -2.42
C PHE A 40 1.37 0.31 -3.45
N LEU A 41 1.70 0.38 -4.75
CA LEU A 41 0.70 0.36 -5.81
C LEU A 41 -0.10 -0.95 -5.81
N GLY A 42 0.56 -2.09 -5.63
CA GLY A 42 -0.10 -3.39 -5.50
C GLY A 42 -1.04 -3.45 -4.31
N ALA A 43 -0.61 -2.96 -3.15
CA ALA A 43 -1.46 -2.86 -1.95
C ALA A 43 -2.71 -2.00 -2.20
N VAL A 44 -2.54 -0.86 -2.89
CA VAL A 44 -3.64 0.05 -3.27
C VAL A 44 -4.63 -0.62 -4.21
N ILE A 45 -4.15 -1.31 -5.25
CA ILE A 45 -5.02 -1.96 -6.23
C ILE A 45 -5.86 -3.05 -5.56
N ILE A 46 -5.24 -3.87 -4.71
CA ILE A 46 -5.93 -4.95 -3.99
C ILE A 46 -6.97 -4.37 -3.02
N ALA A 47 -6.58 -3.38 -2.21
CA ALA A 47 -7.50 -2.73 -1.27
C ALA A 47 -8.66 -2.04 -2.00
N TYR A 48 -8.39 -1.35 -3.11
CA TYR A 48 -9.42 -0.68 -3.90
C TYR A 48 -10.40 -1.67 -4.53
N ALA A 49 -9.89 -2.71 -5.20
CA ALA A 49 -10.73 -3.73 -5.82
C ALA A 49 -11.59 -4.45 -4.77
N PHE A 50 -10.99 -4.79 -3.62
CA PHE A 50 -11.71 -5.46 -2.55
C PHE A 50 -12.74 -4.55 -1.87
N GLY A 51 -12.42 -3.29 -1.61
CA GLY A 51 -13.38 -2.31 -1.06
C GLY A 51 -14.58 -2.11 -1.99
N ASN A 52 -14.36 -2.01 -3.30
CA ASN A 52 -15.44 -1.93 -4.28
C ASN A 52 -16.27 -3.22 -4.35
N TYR A 53 -15.63 -4.39 -4.29
CA TYR A 53 -16.32 -5.68 -4.20
C TYR A 53 -17.26 -5.71 -2.99
N LEU A 54 -16.77 -5.33 -1.81
CA LEU A 54 -17.56 -5.29 -0.58
C LEU A 54 -18.74 -4.34 -0.67
N TRP A 55 -18.51 -3.15 -1.25
CA TRP A 55 -19.53 -2.13 -1.35
C TRP A 55 -20.61 -2.49 -2.37
N PHE A 56 -20.24 -2.86 -3.59
CA PHE A 56 -21.18 -3.01 -4.70
C PHE A 56 -21.72 -4.43 -4.88
N ILE A 57 -20.94 -5.46 -4.56
CA ILE A 57 -21.33 -6.86 -4.79
C ILE A 57 -21.93 -7.47 -3.52
N GLU A 58 -21.24 -7.31 -2.39
CA GLU A 58 -21.70 -7.87 -1.11
C GLU A 58 -22.69 -6.94 -0.36
N ASN A 59 -22.92 -5.72 -0.84
CA ASN A 59 -23.72 -4.68 -0.17
C ASN A 59 -23.31 -4.43 1.29
N ASN A 60 -22.05 -4.70 1.62
CA ASN A 60 -21.49 -4.49 2.97
C ASN A 60 -20.72 -3.16 2.98
N HIS A 61 -21.50 -2.08 3.10
CA HIS A 61 -21.00 -0.72 3.00
C HIS A 61 -20.00 -0.36 4.12
N ASP A 62 -20.24 -0.84 5.35
CA ASP A 62 -19.37 -0.57 6.50
C ASP A 62 -17.98 -1.19 6.28
N ALA A 63 -17.94 -2.46 5.87
CA ALA A 63 -16.67 -3.13 5.55
C ALA A 63 -15.98 -2.50 4.34
N GLY A 64 -16.75 -2.12 3.31
CA GLY A 64 -16.24 -1.40 2.15
C GLY A 64 -15.57 -0.06 2.52
N GLN A 65 -16.16 0.71 3.45
CA GLN A 65 -15.58 1.95 3.96
C GLN A 65 -14.28 1.72 4.71
N ILE A 66 -14.25 0.73 5.61
CA ILE A 66 -13.05 0.39 6.38
C ILE A 66 -11.90 0.02 5.43
N VAL A 67 -12.16 -0.81 4.42
CA VAL A 67 -11.15 -1.18 3.42
C VAL A 67 -10.76 0.02 2.54
N GLY A 68 -11.69 0.94 2.27
CA GLY A 68 -11.39 2.21 1.59
C GLY A 68 -10.35 3.06 2.30
N ILE A 69 -10.31 3.04 3.64
CA ILE A 69 -9.27 3.74 4.43
C ILE A 69 -7.88 3.15 4.13
N TRP A 70 -7.78 1.83 3.87
CA TRP A 70 -6.50 1.19 3.57
C TRP A 70 -5.90 1.72 2.28
N VAL A 71 -6.73 2.03 1.28
CA VAL A 71 -6.28 2.66 0.02
C VAL A 71 -5.59 3.99 0.29
N ALA A 72 -6.25 4.88 1.03
CA ALA A 72 -5.69 6.19 1.36
C ALA A 72 -4.41 6.05 2.21
N GLY A 73 -4.38 5.10 3.15
CA GLY A 73 -3.22 4.79 3.97
C GLY A 73 -2.02 4.31 3.14
N SER A 74 -2.21 3.34 2.24
CA SER A 74 -1.14 2.81 1.40
C SER A 74 -0.59 3.85 0.42
N ILE A 75 -1.44 4.70 -0.17
CA ILE A 75 -0.99 5.83 -1.02
C ILE A 75 -0.13 6.80 -0.21
N SER A 76 -0.63 7.22 0.96
CA SER A 76 0.07 8.18 1.83
C SER A 76 1.43 7.64 2.26
N LEU A 77 1.50 6.37 2.63
CA LEU A 77 2.74 5.71 3.01
C LEU A 77 3.74 5.64 1.85
N GLY A 78 3.29 5.25 0.66
CA GLY A 78 4.14 5.20 -0.53
C GLY A 78 4.73 6.56 -0.89
N LEU A 79 3.91 7.61 -0.86
CA LEU A 79 4.36 8.98 -1.09
C LEU A 79 5.34 9.47 -0.01
N TYR A 80 5.11 9.11 1.25
CA TYR A 80 6.00 9.43 2.36
C TYR A 80 7.40 8.84 2.15
N PHE A 81 7.49 7.54 1.88
CA PHE A 81 8.77 6.88 1.63
C PHE A 81 9.44 7.41 0.35
N ARG A 82 8.68 7.68 -0.71
CA ARG A 82 9.21 8.33 -1.91
C ARG A 82 9.81 9.70 -1.60
N SER A 83 9.12 10.53 -0.82
CA SER A 83 9.60 11.86 -0.43
C SER A 83 10.88 11.78 0.40
N ILE A 84 10.98 10.84 1.36
CA ILE A 84 12.17 10.70 2.20
C ILE A 84 13.36 10.24 1.38
N VAL A 85 13.21 9.15 0.63
CA VAL A 85 14.33 8.52 -0.08
C VAL A 85 14.79 9.39 -1.26
N THR A 86 13.95 10.28 -1.80
CA THR A 86 14.38 11.27 -2.82
C THR A 86 15.09 12.48 -2.21
N ARG A 87 14.86 12.81 -0.94
CA ARG A 87 15.50 13.94 -0.26
C ARG A 87 16.87 13.61 0.34
N THR A 88 17.28 12.34 0.39
CA THR A 88 18.60 11.96 0.89
C THR A 88 19.69 12.45 -0.08
N PRO A 89 20.52 13.44 0.29
CA PRO A 89 21.63 13.86 -0.55
C PRO A 89 22.63 12.72 -0.66
N VAL A 90 23.03 12.39 -1.89
CA VAL A 90 24.20 11.53 -2.11
C VAL A 90 25.39 12.32 -1.57
N ASN A 91 26.00 11.87 -0.47
CA ASN A 91 27.33 12.35 -0.11
C ASN A 91 28.25 12.01 -1.28
N GLN A 92 28.70 13.05 -1.97
CA GLN A 92 29.71 12.97 -3.01
C GLN A 92 31.06 12.85 -2.30
N ASP A 93 31.39 11.64 -1.87
CA ASP A 93 32.74 11.28 -1.44
C ASP A 93 33.58 10.83 -2.65
#